data_AF-A0A011TAT2-F1
#
_entry.id   AF-A0A011TAT2-F1
#
_cell.length_a   1.000
_cell.length_b   1.000
_cell.length_c   1.000
_cell.angle_alpha   90.00
_cell.angle_beta   90.00
_cell.angle_gamma   90.00
#
_symmetry.space_group_name_H-M   'P 1'
#
loop_
_entity.id
_entity.type
_entity.pdbx_description
1 polymer ?
#
loop_
_entity_poly.entity_id
_entity_poly.type
_entity_poly.pdbx_seq_one_letter_code
_entity_poly.pdbx_strand_id
1 'polypeptide(L)'
;MTDPLLDLVREYRHQIEVFNASPPDMTVEEDDELVALTWGPHYERLCTAPPDATTLEGAVEAVRLVHDEENRYGSQPDLTTNVLRAALAFFDEGRAQA
;
A
#
# COMPACT_ATOMS: atom_id res chain seq x y z
N MET A 1 15.48 -7.80 10.26
CA MET A 1 15.41 -7.71 8.79
C MET A 1 14.33 -6.71 8.47
N THR A 2 14.55 -5.88 7.46
CA THR A 2 13.57 -4.92 6.98
C THR A 2 12.67 -5.61 5.97
N ASP A 3 11.34 -5.43 6.08
CA ASP A 3 10.37 -5.99 5.15
C ASP A 3 9.99 -4.91 4.12
N PRO A 4 10.33 -5.09 2.84
CA PRO A 4 10.15 -4.04 1.83
C PRO A 4 8.68 -3.77 1.51
N LEU A 5 7.78 -4.75 1.68
CA LEU A 5 6.34 -4.53 1.52
C LEU A 5 5.79 -3.73 2.70
N LEU A 6 6.20 -4.09 3.92
CA LEU A 6 5.80 -3.36 5.13
C LEU A 6 6.25 -1.90 5.08
N ASP A 7 7.47 -1.63 4.64
CA ASP A 7 7.98 -0.28 4.49
C ASP A 7 7.15 0.53 3.47
N LEU A 8 6.82 -0.08 2.32
CA LEU A 8 5.96 0.56 1.32
C LEU A 8 4.56 0.87 1.87
N VAL A 9 3.95 -0.06 2.60
CA VAL A 9 2.63 0.12 3.24
C VAL A 9 2.67 1.26 4.26
N ARG A 10 3.73 1.32 5.08
CA ARG A 10 3.93 2.38 6.08
C ARG A 10 4.09 3.75 5.43
N GLU A 11 4.92 3.83 4.39
CA GLU A 11 5.13 5.09 3.69
C GLU A 11 3.86 5.55 2.98
N TYR A 12 3.14 4.66 2.30
CA TYR A 12 1.84 4.99 1.71
C TYR A 12 0.86 5.59 2.73
N ARG A 13 0.69 4.93 3.89
CA ARG A 13 -0.19 5.41 4.96
C ARG A 13 0.29 6.74 5.54
N HIS A 14 1.59 6.90 5.75
CA HIS A 14 2.16 8.15 6.22
C HIS A 14 1.88 9.30 5.24
N GLN A 15 2.05 9.08 3.93
CA GLN A 15 1.80 10.10 2.92
C GLN A 15 0.31 10.43 2.76
N ILE A 16 -0.60 9.48 3.02
CA ILE A 16 -2.04 9.78 3.16
C ILE A 16 -2.28 10.75 4.32
N GLU A 17 -1.61 10.56 5.46
CA GLU A 17 -1.73 11.48 6.60
C GLU A 17 -1.20 12.88 6.25
N VAL A 18 -0.07 12.97 5.53
CA VAL A 18 0.48 14.24 5.02
C VAL A 18 -0.52 14.93 4.10
N PHE A 19 -1.09 14.21 3.13
CA PHE A 19 -2.12 14.75 2.24
C PHE A 19 -3.35 15.24 3.02
N ASN A 20 -3.89 14.42 3.93
CA ASN A 20 -5.08 14.76 4.72
C ASN A 20 -4.87 15.93 5.69
N ALA A 21 -3.63 16.26 6.03
CA ALA A 21 -3.30 17.43 6.86
C ALA A 21 -3.26 18.75 6.05
N SER A 22 -3.41 18.68 4.74
CA SER A 22 -3.36 19.84 3.85
C SER A 22 -4.64 20.68 3.89
N PRO A 23 -4.60 21.96 3.45
CA PRO A 23 -5.76 22.84 3.48
C PRO A 23 -6.94 22.28 2.67
N PRO A 24 -8.19 22.50 3.14
CA PRO A 24 -9.38 21.95 2.46
C PRO A 24 -9.79 22.73 1.20
N ASP A 25 -9.32 23.96 1.02
CA ASP A 25 -9.74 24.87 -0.05
C ASP A 25 -8.72 24.94 -1.21
N MET A 26 -8.25 23.78 -1.67
CA MET A 26 -7.35 23.68 -2.82
C MET A 26 -8.14 23.66 -4.14
N THR A 27 -7.52 24.18 -5.19
CA THR A 27 -7.98 23.94 -6.56
C THR A 27 -7.71 22.48 -6.97
N VAL A 28 -8.38 22.02 -8.03
CA VAL A 28 -8.15 20.65 -8.56
C VAL A 28 -6.69 20.44 -8.97
N GLU A 29 -6.05 21.47 -9.56
CA GLU A 29 -4.64 21.38 -9.98
C GLU A 29 -3.70 21.25 -8.78
N GLU A 30 -3.93 22.02 -7.71
CA GLU A 30 -3.16 21.91 -6.47
C GLU A 30 -3.37 20.56 -5.77
N ASP A 31 -4.58 20.01 -5.80
CA ASP A 31 -4.90 18.69 -5.25
C ASP A 31 -4.14 17.58 -6.01
N ASP A 32 -4.20 17.60 -7.35
CA ASP A 32 -3.49 16.64 -8.20
C ASP A 32 -1.96 16.71 -8.00
N GLU A 33 -1.40 17.91 -7.91
CA GLU A 33 0.03 18.10 -7.61
C GLU A 33 0.40 17.54 -6.24
N LEU A 34 -0.44 17.77 -5.23
CA LEU A 34 -0.21 17.25 -3.89
C LEU A 34 -0.30 15.72 -3.84
N VAL A 35 -1.25 15.11 -4.57
CA VAL A 35 -1.32 13.64 -4.72
C VAL A 35 -0.01 13.10 -5.31
N ALA A 36 0.49 13.73 -6.38
CA ALA A 36 1.72 13.32 -7.04
C ALA A 36 2.97 13.47 -6.15
N LEU A 37 2.95 14.41 -5.20
CA LEU A 37 4.02 14.64 -4.23
C LEU A 37 3.93 13.78 -2.97
N THR A 38 2.76 13.20 -2.68
CA THR A 38 2.49 12.46 -1.44
C THR A 38 2.23 10.98 -1.72
N TRP A 39 0.99 10.52 -1.60
CA TRP A 39 0.66 9.09 -1.58
C TRP A 39 0.55 8.47 -2.97
N GLY A 40 0.35 9.26 -4.03
CA GLY A 40 0.11 8.79 -5.39
C GLY A 40 1.16 7.79 -5.90
N PRO A 41 2.46 8.10 -5.83
CA PRO A 41 3.52 7.19 -6.28
C PRO A 41 3.58 5.87 -5.48
N HIS A 42 3.28 5.91 -4.18
CA HIS A 42 3.27 4.72 -3.33
C HIS A 42 2.06 3.83 -3.65
N TYR A 43 0.90 4.44 -3.86
CA TYR A 43 -0.30 3.77 -4.33
C TYR A 43 -0.10 3.11 -5.69
N GLU A 44 0.50 3.83 -6.65
CA GLU A 44 0.84 3.27 -7.97
C GLU A 44 1.76 2.05 -7.83
N ARG A 45 2.76 2.13 -6.94
CA ARG A 45 3.66 1.01 -6.69
C ARG A 45 2.92 -0.21 -6.13
N LEU A 46 1.99 0.00 -5.19
CA LEU A 46 1.13 -1.06 -4.63
C LEU A 46 0.22 -1.69 -5.70
N CYS A 47 -0.30 -0.87 -6.63
CA CYS A 47 -1.15 -1.32 -7.72
C CYS A 47 -0.41 -2.07 -8.83
N THR A 48 0.88 -1.83 -9.03
CA THR A 48 1.61 -2.32 -10.23
C THR A 48 2.64 -3.39 -9.92
N ALA A 49 3.53 -3.13 -8.96
CA ALA A 49 4.67 -3.99 -8.66
C ALA A 49 5.12 -3.82 -7.19
N PRO A 50 4.27 -4.17 -6.21
CA PRO A 50 4.69 -4.19 -4.82
C PRO A 50 5.81 -5.23 -4.64
N PRO A 51 6.81 -4.95 -3.78
CA PRO A 51 7.79 -5.96 -3.40
C PRO A 51 7.12 -7.06 -2.56
N ASP A 52 7.69 -8.25 -2.56
CA ASP A 52 7.18 -9.37 -1.76
C ASP A 52 7.38 -9.15 -0.25
N ALA A 53 6.44 -9.64 0.56
CA ALA A 53 6.61 -9.72 2.00
C ALA A 53 7.71 -10.72 2.36
N THR A 54 8.54 -10.37 3.34
CA THR A 54 9.63 -11.24 3.85
C THR A 54 9.46 -11.59 5.32
N THR A 55 8.40 -11.06 5.95
CA THR A 55 8.05 -11.27 7.36
C THR A 55 6.55 -11.48 7.51
N LEU A 56 6.15 -12.13 8.61
CA LEU A 56 4.74 -12.29 8.97
C LEU A 56 4.06 -10.93 9.18
N GLU A 57 4.76 -9.97 9.79
CA GLU A 57 4.23 -8.63 10.02
C GLU A 57 3.91 -7.93 8.70
N GLY A 58 4.83 -7.95 7.72
CA GLY A 58 4.61 -7.37 6.40
C GLY A 58 3.45 -8.02 5.66
N ALA A 59 3.35 -9.34 5.69
CA ALA A 59 2.22 -10.06 5.07
C ALA A 59 0.87 -9.71 5.72
N VAL A 60 0.82 -9.60 7.06
CA VAL A 60 -0.41 -9.24 7.79
C VAL A 60 -0.81 -7.78 7.53
N GLU A 61 0.13 -6.85 7.54
CA GLU A 61 -0.16 -5.43 7.27
C GLU A 61 -0.61 -5.20 5.83
N ALA A 62 -0.08 -5.97 4.86
CA ALA A 62 -0.55 -5.95 3.48
C ALA A 62 -2.02 -6.41 3.36
N VAL A 63 -2.43 -7.47 4.07
CA VAL A 63 -3.83 -7.91 4.11
C VAL A 63 -4.73 -6.87 4.76
N ARG A 64 -4.27 -6.23 5.85
CA ARG A 64 -5.00 -5.14 6.51
C ARG A 64 -5.18 -3.95 5.59
N LEU A 65 -4.12 -3.55 4.87
CA LEU A 65 -4.18 -2.48 3.88
C LEU A 65 -5.30 -2.73 2.86
N VAL A 66 -5.32 -3.92 2.23
CA VAL A 66 -6.35 -4.29 1.25
C VAL A 66 -7.75 -4.19 1.84
N HIS A 67 -7.95 -4.73 3.04
CA HIS A 67 -9.23 -4.65 3.74
C HIS A 67 -9.67 -3.21 4.01
N ASP A 68 -8.75 -2.35 4.45
CA ASP A 68 -9.06 -0.96 4.79
C ASP A 68 -9.38 -0.14 3.53
N GLU A 69 -8.61 -0.32 2.46
CA GLU A 69 -8.82 0.34 1.16
C GLU A 69 -10.16 -0.03 0.53
N GLU A 70 -10.48 -1.33 0.48
CA GLU A 70 -11.74 -1.84 -0.08
C GLU A 70 -12.96 -1.32 0.70
N ASN A 71 -12.87 -1.26 2.04
CA ASN A 71 -13.96 -0.74 2.87
C ASN A 71 -14.14 0.78 2.76
N ARG A 72 -13.04 1.53 2.61
CA ARG A 72 -13.07 2.99 2.65
C ARG A 72 -13.34 3.62 1.30
N TYR A 73 -12.76 3.06 0.24
CA TYR A 73 -12.77 3.65 -1.10
C TYR A 73 -13.43 2.75 -2.15
N GLY A 74 -13.88 1.55 -1.75
CA GLY A 74 -14.54 0.60 -2.63
C GLY A 74 -13.55 -0.26 -3.41
N SER A 75 -14.04 -0.91 -4.46
CA SER A 75 -13.27 -1.95 -5.16
C SER A 75 -12.04 -1.40 -5.89
N GLN A 76 -10.87 -1.94 -5.55
CA GLN A 76 -9.56 -1.59 -6.12
C GLN A 76 -8.85 -2.86 -6.61
N PRO A 77 -9.24 -3.42 -7.76
CA PRO A 77 -8.81 -4.75 -8.19
C PRO A 77 -7.28 -4.87 -8.36
N ASP A 78 -6.61 -3.83 -8.83
CA ASP A 78 -5.16 -3.84 -9.05
C ASP A 78 -4.38 -3.85 -7.73
N LEU A 79 -4.75 -2.97 -6.78
CA LEU A 79 -4.17 -2.96 -5.43
C LEU A 79 -4.43 -4.30 -4.74
N THR A 80 -5.69 -4.74 -4.71
CA THR A 80 -6.11 -5.98 -4.04
C THR A 80 -5.36 -7.19 -4.61
N THR A 81 -5.29 -7.34 -5.93
CA THR A 81 -4.62 -8.49 -6.54
C THR A 81 -3.13 -8.48 -6.28
N ASN A 82 -2.46 -7.34 -6.47
CA ASN A 82 -1.00 -7.28 -6.40
C ASN A 82 -0.48 -7.31 -4.97
N VAL A 83 -1.13 -6.62 -4.04
CA VAL A 83 -0.74 -6.63 -2.62
C VAL A 83 -0.99 -8.00 -1.98
N LEU A 84 -2.10 -8.67 -2.28
CA LEU A 84 -2.33 -10.03 -1.78
C LEU A 84 -1.34 -11.04 -2.36
N ARG A 85 -0.97 -10.91 -3.65
CA ARG A 85 0.10 -11.73 -4.25
C ARG A 85 1.44 -11.53 -3.52
N ALA A 86 1.83 -10.29 -3.26
CA ALA A 86 3.06 -9.97 -2.54
C ALA A 86 3.04 -10.48 -1.09
N ALA A 87 1.89 -10.45 -0.43
CA ALA A 87 1.72 -11.03 0.91
C ALA A 87 1.82 -12.56 0.91
N LEU A 88 1.30 -13.21 -0.14
CA LEU A 88 1.31 -14.68 -0.27
C LEU A 88 2.72 -15.26 -0.40
N ALA A 89 3.66 -14.52 -1.00
CA ALA A 89 5.05 -14.95 -1.17
C ALA A 89 5.68 -15.42 0.15
N PHE A 90 5.47 -14.68 1.25
CA PHE A 90 5.94 -15.07 2.59
C PHE A 90 5.41 -16.45 3.04
N PHE A 91 4.13 -16.73 2.79
CA PHE A 91 3.51 -17.99 3.20
C PHE A 91 3.90 -19.16 2.29
N ASP A 92 4.14 -18.90 1.01
CA ASP A 92 4.59 -19.91 0.05
C ASP A 92 6.03 -20.36 0.33
N GLU A 93 6.92 -19.42 0.66
CA GLU A 93 8.29 -19.74 1.09
C GLU A 93 8.34 -20.57 2.37
N GLY A 94 7.43 -20.29 3.32
CA GLY A 94 7.29 -21.06 4.55
C GLY A 94 6.79 -22.50 4.33
N ARG A 95 6.01 -22.75 3.27
CA ARG A 95 5.52 -24.09 2.90
C ARG A 95 6.53 -24.91 2.10
N ALA A 96 7.46 -24.28 1.39
CA ALA A 96 8.51 -24.97 0.65
C ALA A 96 9.62 -25.56 1.56
N GLN A 97 9.66 -25.16 2.84
CA GLN A 97 10.66 -25.57 3.82
C GLN A 97 10.15 -26.59 4.86
N ALA A 98 8.88 -27.01 4.77
CA ALA A 98 8.22 -27.96 5.67
C ALA A 98 8.00 -29.32 4.99
#